data_AF-A0A7J6HQT0-F1
#
_entry.id   AF-A0A7J6HQT0-F1
#
_cell.length_a   1.000
_cell.length_b   1.000
_cell.length_c   1.000
_cell.angle_alpha   90.00
_cell.angle_beta   90.00
_cell.angle_gamma   90.00
#
_symmetry.space_group_name_H-M   'P 1'
#
loop_
_entity.id
_entity.type
_entity.pdbx_description
1 polymer ?
#
loop_
_entity_poly.entity_id
_entity_poly.type
_entity_poly.pdbx_seq_one_letter_code
_entity_poly.pdbx_strand_id
1 'polypeptide(L)'
;MIGEPADPFATPLEILPEWYFFPVFQILRTVPNKLLGVLLMVSVPAGLLTVPFLENVNKFQNPFRRPVATTVFLIGTAVALWLGIGATLPIDKSLTLGGLQPLCGIGVTSRMKLNSIPLLRIALNAASLPRPGPFIMTSACCIP
;
A
#
# COMPACT_ATOMS: atom_id res chain seq x y z
N MET A 1 19.46 -25.18 -3.60
CA MET A 1 19.01 -23.78 -3.45
C MET A 1 17.50 -23.80 -3.67
N ILE A 2 16.74 -23.43 -2.66
CA ILE A 2 15.28 -23.55 -2.63
C ILE A 2 14.69 -22.26 -3.21
N GLY A 3 14.02 -22.35 -4.37
CA GLY A 3 13.33 -21.24 -5.02
C GLY A 3 13.42 -21.31 -6.54
N GLU A 4 12.30 -21.06 -7.22
CA GLU A 4 12.26 -20.85 -8.67
C GLU A 4 13.07 -19.59 -9.03
N PRO A 5 13.78 -19.56 -10.17
CA PRO A 5 14.54 -18.39 -10.59
C PRO A 5 13.62 -17.17 -10.76
N ALA A 6 14.12 -15.99 -10.42
CA ALA A 6 13.35 -14.77 -10.51
C ALA A 6 13.11 -14.38 -11.98
N ASP A 7 11.84 -14.25 -12.37
CA ASP A 7 11.44 -13.80 -13.70
C ASP A 7 11.16 -12.28 -13.72
N PRO A 8 11.86 -11.49 -14.54
CA PRO A 8 11.70 -10.02 -14.56
C PRO A 8 10.38 -9.55 -15.18
N PHE A 9 9.63 -10.43 -15.86
CA PHE A 9 8.37 -10.11 -16.52
C PHE A 9 7.12 -10.58 -15.77
N ALA A 10 7.29 -11.31 -14.66
CA ALA A 10 6.19 -11.86 -13.87
C ALA A 10 6.27 -11.35 -12.42
N THR A 11 5.29 -10.54 -12.01
CA THR A 11 5.12 -10.14 -10.60
C THR A 11 4.06 -11.01 -9.94
N PRO A 12 4.34 -11.62 -8.77
CA PRO A 12 3.33 -12.34 -8.01
C PRO A 12 2.23 -11.39 -7.50
N LEU A 13 1.04 -11.95 -7.23
CA LEU A 13 -0.19 -11.19 -6.96
C LEU A 13 -0.08 -10.27 -5.71
N GLU A 14 0.64 -10.70 -4.68
CA GLU A 14 0.94 -9.92 -3.48
C GLU A 14 2.44 -10.01 -3.16
N ILE A 15 3.17 -8.94 -3.47
CA ILE A 15 4.58 -8.80 -3.08
C ILE A 15 4.65 -8.11 -1.70
N LEU A 16 5.01 -8.87 -0.67
CA LEU A 16 5.33 -8.32 0.65
C LEU A 16 6.84 -8.35 0.86
N PRO A 17 7.43 -7.29 1.43
CA PRO A 17 8.83 -7.31 1.82
C PRO A 17 9.02 -8.20 3.06
N GLU A 18 10.24 -8.27 3.56
CA GLU A 18 10.52 -8.93 4.83
C GLU A 18 9.81 -8.24 6.02
N TRP A 19 9.55 -9.01 7.08
CA TRP A 19 8.73 -8.62 8.23
C TRP A 19 9.21 -7.35 8.97
N TYR A 20 10.52 -7.09 8.97
CA TYR A 20 11.10 -5.91 9.63
C TYR A 20 10.89 -4.61 8.84
N PHE A 21 10.54 -4.68 7.55
CA PHE A 21 10.24 -3.51 6.73
C PHE A 21 8.76 -3.11 6.74
N PHE A 22 7.89 -3.93 7.34
CA PHE A 22 6.44 -3.70 7.38
C PHE A 22 6.02 -2.30 7.86
N PRO A 23 6.55 -1.75 8.96
CA PRO A 23 6.11 -0.44 9.46
C PRO A 23 6.41 0.70 8.48
N VAL A 24 7.57 0.63 7.83
CA VAL A 24 8.04 1.67 6.91
C VAL A 24 7.31 1.54 5.56
N PHE A 25 7.06 0.32 5.12
CA PHE A 25 6.29 0.00 3.94
C PHE A 25 4.83 0.46 4.04
N GLN A 26 4.22 0.30 5.22
CA GLN A 26 2.88 0.79 5.49
C GLN A 26 2.78 2.30 5.32
N ILE A 27 3.77 3.07 5.80
CA ILE A 27 3.84 4.53 5.63
C ILE A 27 3.92 4.91 4.14
N LEU A 28 4.65 4.12 3.34
CA LEU A 28 4.79 4.39 1.90
C LEU A 28 3.47 4.20 1.13
N ARG A 29 2.63 3.25 1.56
CA ARG A 29 1.32 2.96 0.96
C ARG A 29 0.21 3.93 1.39
N THR A 30 0.30 4.48 2.61
CA THR A 30 -0.73 5.37 3.16
C THR A 30 -0.60 6.81 2.69
N VAL A 31 0.60 7.24 2.29
CA VAL A 31 0.87 8.63 1.90
C VAL A 31 0.79 8.78 0.37
N PRO A 32 -0.17 9.57 -0.16
CA PRO A 32 -0.35 9.73 -1.61
C PRO A 32 0.74 10.58 -2.29
N ASN A 33 1.60 11.24 -1.51
CA ASN A 33 2.68 12.11 -1.98
C ASN A 33 4.04 11.38 -1.97
N LYS A 34 4.69 11.27 -3.14
CA LYS A 34 5.98 10.58 -3.31
C LYS A 34 7.09 11.14 -2.42
N LEU A 35 7.21 12.46 -2.30
CA LEU A 35 8.25 13.11 -1.50
C LEU A 35 8.02 12.95 0.01
N LEU A 36 6.76 13.10 0.46
CA LEU A 36 6.41 13.01 1.87
C LEU A 36 6.56 11.57 2.39
N GLY A 37 6.23 10.56 1.58
CA GLY A 37 6.43 9.16 1.93
C GLY A 37 7.90 8.84 2.20
N VAL A 38 8.82 9.29 1.32
CA VAL A 38 10.27 9.07 1.50
C VAL A 38 10.79 9.81 2.74
N LEU A 39 10.37 11.06 2.96
CA LEU A 39 10.75 11.82 4.17
C LEU A 39 10.31 11.11 5.45
N LEU A 40 9.10 10.56 5.48
CA LEU A 40 8.59 9.81 6.62
C LEU A 40 9.34 8.50 6.83
N MET A 41 9.72 7.78 5.76
CA MET A 41 10.57 6.59 5.90
C MET A 41 11.89 6.93 6.60
N VAL A 42 12.53 8.04 6.24
CA VAL A 42 13.81 8.48 6.83
C VAL A 42 13.63 9.00 8.26
N SER A 43 12.48 9.58 8.58
CA SER A 43 12.20 10.10 9.93
C SER A 43 12.19 9.02 11.02
N VAL A 44 11.85 7.77 10.69
CA VAL A 44 11.80 6.66 11.65
C VAL A 44 13.20 6.35 12.23
N PRO A 45 14.22 5.98 11.42
CA PRO A 45 15.57 5.77 11.92
C PRO A 45 16.24 7.06 12.41
N ALA A 46 15.95 8.22 11.78
CA ALA A 46 16.47 9.50 12.25
C ALA A 46 15.98 9.84 13.67
N GLY A 47 14.72 9.56 13.99
CA GLY A 47 14.17 9.71 15.33
C GLY A 47 14.89 8.82 16.36
N LEU A 48 15.20 7.57 16.00
CA LEU A 48 15.98 6.68 16.87
C LEU A 48 17.40 7.21 17.14
N LEU A 49 18.05 7.82 16.16
CA LEU A 49 19.36 8.45 16.35
C LEU A 49 19.33 9.64 17.32
N THR A 50 18.18 10.30 17.49
CA THR A 50 18.05 11.40 18.45
C THR A 50 17.90 10.95 19.91
N VAL A 51 17.55 9.68 20.16
CA VAL A 51 17.33 9.11 21.50
C VAL A 51 18.49 9.35 22.47
N PRO A 52 19.77 9.04 22.16
CA PRO A 52 20.87 9.25 23.11
C PRO A 52 21.04 10.72 23.50
N PHE A 53 20.69 11.66 22.61
CA PHE A 53 20.78 13.09 22.90
C PHE A 53 19.64 13.55 23.83
N LEU A 54 18.43 13.01 23.66
CA LEU A 54 17.32 13.27 24.59
C LEU A 54 17.56 12.63 25.96
N GLU A 55 18.15 11.44 26.01
CA GLU A 55 18.41 10.74 27.28
C GLU A 55 19.51 11.40 28.12
N ASN A 56 20.43 12.15 27.50
CA ASN A 56 21.47 12.90 28.19
C ASN A 56 20.94 14.11 28.97
N VAL A 57 19.74 14.61 28.63
CA VAL A 57 19.14 15.79 29.30
C VAL A 57 18.84 15.53 30.77
N ASN A 58 18.58 14.27 31.14
CA ASN A 58 18.13 13.93 32.47
C ASN A 58 19.25 13.23 33.28
N LYS A 59 19.32 13.52 34.58
CA LYS A 59 20.42 13.08 35.47
C LYS A 59 20.33 11.59 35.87
N PHE A 60 19.12 11.02 35.92
CA PHE A 60 18.89 9.70 36.50
C PHE A 60 18.70 8.62 35.44
N GLN A 61 19.57 7.63 35.26
CA GLN A 61 19.41 6.66 34.16
C GLN A 61 18.29 5.63 34.32
N ASN A 62 17.65 5.56 35.49
CA ASN A 62 16.60 4.58 35.77
C ASN A 62 15.27 4.91 35.03
N PRO A 63 14.70 4.01 34.21
CA PRO A 63 13.48 4.26 33.44
C PRO A 63 12.25 4.55 34.33
N PHE A 64 12.14 3.94 35.50
CA PHE A 64 11.04 4.21 36.44
C PHE A 64 11.05 5.65 37.00
N ARG A 65 12.20 6.33 36.96
CA ARG A 65 12.33 7.74 37.38
C ARG A 65 12.13 8.73 36.22
N ARG A 66 11.81 8.25 35.02
CA ARG A 66 11.59 9.05 33.81
C ARG A 66 10.26 8.71 33.12
N PRO A 67 9.10 8.83 33.79
CA PRO A 67 7.83 8.36 33.24
C PRO A 67 7.52 8.97 31.87
N VAL A 68 7.83 10.26 31.66
CA VAL A 68 7.58 10.94 30.38
C VAL A 68 8.38 10.34 29.22
N ALA A 69 9.70 10.18 29.37
CA ALA A 69 10.55 9.64 28.30
C ALA A 69 10.22 8.18 28.00
N THR A 70 9.97 7.37 29.04
CA THR A 70 9.59 5.97 28.89
C THR A 70 8.22 5.84 28.22
N THR A 71 7.23 6.66 28.57
CA THR A 71 5.92 6.64 27.91
C THR A 71 6.02 7.01 26.43
N VAL A 72 6.80 8.03 26.06
CA VAL A 72 6.99 8.40 24.63
C VAL A 72 7.63 7.27 23.83
N PHE A 73 8.66 6.62 24.38
CA PHE A 73 9.31 5.48 23.73
C PHE A 73 8.36 4.28 23.58
N LEU A 74 7.56 3.98 24.60
CA LEU A 74 6.56 2.91 24.56
C LEU A 74 5.44 3.20 23.54
N ILE A 75 4.97 4.45 23.46
CA ILE A 75 4.00 4.86 22.43
C ILE A 75 4.61 4.71 21.03
N GLY A 76 5.85 5.16 20.83
CA GLY A 76 6.56 4.98 19.55
C GLY A 76 6.68 3.51 19.13
N THR A 77 6.99 2.64 20.09
CA THR A 77 7.05 1.18 19.88
C THR A 77 5.68 0.59 19.56
N ALA A 78 4.63 1.01 20.26
CA ALA A 78 3.26 0.59 20.00
C ALA A 78 2.77 1.02 18.62
N VAL A 79 3.09 2.24 18.18
CA VAL A 79 2.77 2.75 16.83
C VAL A 79 3.51 1.94 15.75
N ALA A 80 4.79 1.60 15.97
CA ALA A 80 5.54 0.78 15.03
C ALA A 80 4.93 -0.63 14.88
N LEU A 81 4.48 -1.24 15.98
CA LEU A 81 3.78 -2.52 15.98
C LEU A 81 2.40 -2.42 15.28
N TRP A 82 1.66 -1.35 15.56
CA TRP A 82 0.38 -1.08 14.90
C TRP A 82 0.52 -0.96 13.38
N LEU A 83 1.51 -0.19 12.92
CA LEU A 83 1.83 -0.05 11.48
C LEU A 83 2.29 -1.39 10.88
N GLY A 84 3.07 -2.19 11.62
CA GLY A 84 3.50 -3.51 11.19
C GLY A 84 2.34 -4.48 10.97
N ILE A 85 1.37 -4.50 11.88
CA ILE A 85 0.13 -5.29 11.75
C ILE A 85 -0.73 -4.74 10.60
N GLY A 86 -0.76 -3.41 10.41
CA GLY A 86 -1.43 -2.78 9.28
C GLY A 86 -0.91 -3.23 7.90
N ALA A 87 0.39 -3.52 7.79
CA ALA A 87 1.04 -3.87 6.53
C ALA A 87 0.63 -5.24 5.96
N THR A 88 0.23 -6.18 6.83
CA THR A 88 -0.18 -7.54 6.45
C THR A 88 -1.64 -7.60 5.96
N LEU A 89 -2.40 -6.54 6.19
CA LEU A 89 -3.79 -6.43 5.76
C LEU A 89 -3.86 -5.85 4.34
N PRO A 90 -4.89 -6.22 3.56
CA PRO A 90 -5.11 -5.65 2.23
C PRO A 90 -5.36 -4.13 2.32
N ILE A 91 -5.01 -3.42 1.24
CA ILE A 91 -4.94 -1.95 1.19
C ILE A 91 -6.21 -1.27 1.73
N ASP A 92 -7.39 -1.81 1.40
CA ASP A 92 -8.68 -1.24 1.78
C ASP A 92 -8.95 -1.27 3.29
N LYS A 93 -8.52 -2.35 3.95
CA LYS A 93 -8.66 -2.53 5.40
C LYS A 93 -7.59 -1.74 6.14
N SER A 94 -6.40 -1.67 5.56
CA SER A 94 -5.23 -1.02 6.15
C SER A 94 -5.36 0.51 6.20
N LEU A 95 -5.89 1.14 5.15
CA LEU A 95 -6.18 2.59 5.16
C LEU A 95 -7.29 2.96 6.15
N THR A 96 -8.27 2.08 6.34
CA THR A 96 -9.36 2.31 7.30
C THR A 96 -8.85 2.26 8.75
N LEU A 97 -7.85 1.40 9.03
CA LEU A 97 -7.22 1.27 10.35
C LEU A 97 -6.21 2.41 10.64
N GLY A 98 -5.65 3.02 9.60
CA GLY A 98 -4.65 4.09 9.68
C GLY A 98 -5.20 5.51 9.85
N GLY A 99 -6.53 5.69 9.95
CA GLY A 99 -7.16 6.99 10.24
C GLY A 99 -7.07 8.07 9.15
N LEU A 100 -6.28 7.86 8.10
CA LEU A 100 -6.33 8.65 6.87
C LEU A 100 -7.22 7.92 5.86
N GLN A 101 -8.53 8.18 5.91
CA GLN A 101 -9.33 8.04 4.70
C GLN A 101 -8.73 8.99 3.67
N PRO A 102 -8.16 8.50 2.55
CA PRO A 102 -7.89 9.40 1.46
C PRO A 102 -9.28 9.76 0.95
N LEU A 103 -9.61 11.05 1.00
CA LEU A 103 -10.72 11.64 0.25
C LEU A 103 -10.72 11.23 -1.25
N CYS A 104 -9.60 10.66 -1.73
CA CYS A 104 -9.48 9.99 -3.03
C CYS A 104 -10.40 8.75 -3.21
N GLY A 105 -10.84 8.08 -2.14
CA GLY A 105 -11.64 6.84 -2.21
C GLY A 105 -13.14 7.03 -2.52
N ILE A 106 -13.71 8.22 -2.24
CA ILE A 106 -15.10 8.54 -2.62
C ILE A 106 -15.20 8.79 -4.14
N GLY A 107 -14.10 9.22 -4.77
CA GLY A 107 -14.04 9.55 -6.20
C GLY A 107 -13.73 8.38 -7.14
N VAL A 108 -12.92 7.40 -6.71
CA VAL A 108 -12.50 6.29 -7.59
C VAL A 108 -13.47 5.12 -7.59
N THR A 109 -14.16 4.86 -6.46
CA THR A 109 -15.24 3.86 -6.42
C THR A 109 -16.49 4.32 -7.19
N SER A 110 -16.73 5.64 -7.29
CA SER A 110 -17.77 6.19 -8.15
C SER A 110 -17.49 6.00 -9.65
N ARG A 111 -16.21 5.96 -10.07
CA ARG A 111 -15.85 5.83 -11.49
C ARG A 111 -15.87 4.39 -12.02
N MET A 112 -15.89 3.38 -11.16
CA MET A 112 -16.09 1.99 -11.60
C MET A 112 -17.54 1.67 -11.92
N LYS A 113 -18.51 2.34 -11.28
CA LYS A 113 -19.94 2.08 -11.54
C LYS A 113 -20.47 2.74 -12.82
N LEU A 114 -19.73 3.71 -13.38
CA LEU A 114 -20.06 4.38 -14.65
C LEU A 114 -19.39 3.73 -15.88
N ASN A 115 -18.68 2.61 -15.73
CA ASN A 115 -18.09 1.89 -16.86
C ASN A 115 -18.71 0.51 -17.11
N SER A 116 -19.89 0.25 -16.53
CA SER A 116 -20.70 -0.94 -16.85
C SER A 116 -21.62 -0.77 -18.06
N ILE A 117 -21.59 0.39 -18.74
CA ILE A 117 -22.36 0.64 -19.98
C ILE A 117 -21.46 0.86 -21.21
N PRO A 118 -20.54 -0.07 -21.52
CA PRO A 118 -20.16 -0.23 -22.92
C PRO A 118 -20.41 -1.64 -23.45
N LEU A 119 -20.61 -2.67 -22.62
CA LEU A 119 -20.78 -4.03 -23.14
C LEU A 119 -22.14 -4.24 -23.84
N LEU A 120 -23.23 -3.75 -23.25
CA LEU A 120 -24.57 -3.90 -23.87
C LEU A 120 -24.71 -3.06 -25.15
N ARG A 121 -24.14 -1.86 -25.20
CA ARG A 121 -24.14 -1.01 -26.41
C ARG A 121 -23.23 -1.55 -27.51
N ILE A 122 -22.08 -2.13 -27.16
CA ILE A 122 -21.20 -2.80 -28.14
C ILE A 122 -21.89 -4.06 -28.69
N ALA A 123 -22.57 -4.85 -27.85
CA ALA A 123 -23.31 -6.04 -28.28
C ALA A 123 -24.52 -5.71 -29.19
N LEU A 124 -25.27 -4.65 -28.88
CA LEU A 124 -26.36 -4.17 -29.73
C LEU A 124 -25.87 -3.63 -31.08
N ASN A 125 -24.75 -2.89 -31.10
CA ASN A 125 -24.13 -2.45 -32.35
C ASN A 125 -23.60 -3.64 -33.18
N ALA A 126 -23.02 -4.65 -32.53
CA ALA A 126 -22.54 -5.87 -33.20
C ALA A 126 -23.68 -6.68 -33.83
N ALA A 127 -24.87 -6.70 -33.23
CA ALA A 127 -26.05 -7.39 -33.75
C ALA A 127 -26.72 -6.67 -34.94
N SER A 128 -26.43 -5.38 -35.15
CA SER A 128 -26.94 -4.59 -36.28
C SER A 128 -26.14 -4.74 -37.59
N LEU A 129 -25.03 -5.48 -37.56
CA LEU A 129 -24.20 -5.72 -38.75
C LEU A 129 -24.83 -6.81 -39.65
N PRO A 130 -24.91 -6.60 -40.98
CA PRO A 130 -25.39 -7.63 -41.91
C PRO A 130 -24.44 -8.84 -41.90
N ARG A 131 -24.99 -10.05 -42.09
CA ARG A 131 -24.23 -11.30 -42.03
C ARG A 131 -23.03 -11.28 -42.98
N PRO A 132 -21.85 -11.78 -42.55
CA PRO A 132 -20.65 -11.78 -43.38
C PRO A 132 -20.87 -12.65 -44.62
N GLY A 133 -20.64 -12.07 -45.80
CA GLY A 133 -20.54 -12.80 -47.06
C GLY A 133 -19.29 -13.68 -47.10
N PRO A 134 -19.13 -14.52 -48.13
CA PRO A 134 -18.17 -15.65 -48.18
C PRO A 134 -16.67 -15.27 -48.20
N PHE A 135 -16.29 -14.03 -47.89
CA PHE A 135 -14.93 -13.52 -48.08
C PHE A 135 -14.39 -12.62 -46.96
N ILE A 136 -14.66 -12.91 -45.68
CA ILE A 136 -13.88 -12.29 -44.58
C ILE A 136 -13.58 -13.32 -43.51
N MET A 137 -12.43 -14.00 -43.63
CA MET A 137 -11.75 -14.63 -42.50
C MET A 137 -10.69 -13.64 -41.99
N THR A 138 -10.90 -13.08 -40.79
CA THR A 138 -9.81 -12.47 -40.02
C THR A 138 -9.88 -12.98 -38.59
N SER A 139 -9.04 -13.99 -38.32
CA SER A 139 -8.30 -14.23 -37.09
C SER A 139 -9.02 -13.88 -35.76
N ALA A 140 -9.69 -14.88 -35.18
CA ALA A 140 -9.85 -14.94 -33.73
C ALA A 140 -8.50 -15.37 -33.15
N CYS A 141 -7.62 -14.41 -32.88
CA CYS A 141 -6.46 -14.65 -32.04
C CYS A 141 -6.94 -14.75 -30.59
N CYS A 142 -6.85 -15.96 -30.03
CA CYS A 142 -7.10 -16.26 -28.63
C CYS A 142 -6.32 -15.30 -27.73
N ILE A 143 -7.05 -14.68 -26.81
CA ILE A 143 -6.53 -13.95 -25.66
C ILE A 143 -6.09 -15.01 -24.63
N PRO A 144 -4.81 -15.07 -24.21
CA PRO A 144 -4.45 -15.75 -22.97
C PRO A 144 -4.93 -14.95 -21.74
#